data_AF-A0A8J7B323-F1
#
_entry.id   AF-A0A8J7B323-F1
#
_cell.length_a   1.000
_cell.length_b   1.000
_cell.length_c   1.000
_cell.angle_alpha   90.00
_cell.angle_beta   90.00
_cell.angle_gamma   90.00
#
_symmetry.space_group_name_H-M   'P 1'
#
loop_
_entity.id
_entity.type
_entity.pdbx_description
1 polymer ?
#
loop_
_entity_poly.entity_id
_entity_poly.type
_entity_poly.pdbx_seq_one_letter_code
_entity_poly.pdbx_strand_id
1 'polypeptide(L)'
;MPSKLAPSLWRSLPRHQPEIGQLIRDLRHCAGCTQAQFAGILGVSFSTLNRWENGHMQPSPLAVRQVESVLADLRQSPDLAVQSGNKALLKKHGSQGS
;
A
#
# COMPACT_ATOMS: atom_id res chain seq x y z
N MET A 1 3.02 -11.68 -15.36
CA MET A 1 2.44 -10.57 -16.16
C MET A 1 1.21 -10.03 -15.45
N PRO A 2 1.21 -8.84 -14.82
CA PRO A 2 -0.04 -8.18 -14.49
C PRO A 2 -0.42 -7.24 -15.64
N SER A 3 -0.97 -7.83 -16.70
CA SER A 3 -1.65 -7.13 -17.78
C SER A 3 -3.12 -6.97 -17.41
N LYS A 4 -3.52 -5.83 -16.82
CA LYS A 4 -4.91 -5.33 -16.88
C LYS A 4 -5.17 -3.90 -16.36
N LEU A 5 -4.20 -2.99 -16.40
CA LEU A 5 -4.50 -1.56 -16.19
C LEU A 5 -3.94 -0.77 -17.37
N ALA A 6 -4.85 -0.16 -18.14
CA ALA A 6 -4.52 0.61 -19.33
C ALA A 6 -3.59 1.79 -18.97
N PRO A 7 -2.58 2.12 -19.80
CA PRO A 7 -1.67 3.25 -19.57
C PRO A 7 -2.34 4.63 -19.46
N SER A 8 -3.63 4.74 -19.77
CA SER A 8 -4.42 5.96 -19.67
C SER A 8 -5.03 6.20 -18.29
N LEU A 9 -5.20 5.15 -17.46
CA LEU A 9 -5.88 5.27 -16.17
C LEU A 9 -5.04 5.96 -15.08
N TRP A 10 -3.71 5.93 -15.18
CA TRP A 10 -2.82 6.56 -14.19
C TRP A 10 -2.51 8.04 -14.49
N ARG A 11 -2.91 8.59 -15.65
CA ARG A 11 -2.77 10.04 -15.91
C ARG A 11 -3.64 10.90 -14.99
N SER A 12 -4.63 10.28 -14.37
CA SER A 12 -5.53 10.92 -13.41
C SER A 12 -5.52 10.15 -12.08
N LEU A 13 -4.39 10.16 -11.38
CA LEU A 13 -4.37 9.64 -10.01
C LEU A 13 -5.28 10.51 -9.13
N PRO A 14 -6.17 9.91 -8.32
CA PRO A 14 -6.93 10.66 -7.34
C PRO A 14 -5.97 11.38 -6.39
N ARG A 15 -6.22 12.69 -6.21
CA ARG A 15 -5.41 13.56 -5.35
C ARG A 15 -6.10 13.89 -4.03
N HIS A 16 -7.38 13.56 -3.90
CA HIS A 16 -8.20 13.94 -2.76
C HIS A 16 -8.74 12.70 -2.04
N GLN A 17 -9.10 12.90 -0.78
CA GLN A 17 -9.84 11.90 -0.03
C GLN A 17 -11.31 11.86 -0.45
N PRO A 18 -11.95 10.68 -0.42
CA PRO A 18 -11.40 9.38 0.04
C PRO A 18 -10.61 8.59 -1.03
N GLU A 19 -10.62 9.04 -2.30
CA GLU A 19 -10.17 8.25 -3.44
C GLU A 19 -8.66 7.95 -3.39
N ILE A 20 -7.84 8.91 -2.95
CA ILE A 20 -6.40 8.70 -2.79
C ILE A 20 -6.11 7.69 -1.68
N GLY A 21 -6.89 7.70 -0.60
CA GLY A 21 -6.79 6.71 0.48
C GLY A 21 -7.08 5.30 -0.02
N GLN A 22 -8.12 5.15 -0.83
CA GLN A 22 -8.48 3.87 -1.43
C GLN A 22 -7.41 3.39 -2.42
N LEU A 23 -6.87 4.28 -3.26
CA LEU A 23 -5.76 3.95 -4.16
C LEU A 23 -4.54 3.44 -3.37
N ILE A 24 -4.14 4.13 -2.30
CA ILE A 24 -3.02 3.73 -1.45
C ILE A 24 -3.23 2.33 -0.88
N ARG A 25 -4.45 2.04 -0.40
CA ARG A 25 -4.84 0.72 0.11
C ARG A 25 -4.71 -0.35 -0.99
N ASP A 26 -5.23 -0.08 -2.18
CA ASP A 26 -5.20 -1.03 -3.29
C ASP A 26 -3.76 -1.33 -3.74
N LEU A 27 -2.90 -0.30 -3.84
CA LEU A 27 -1.48 -0.46 -4.15
C LEU A 27 -0.77 -1.33 -3.12
N ARG A 28 -1.04 -1.10 -1.84
CA ARG A 28 -0.50 -1.92 -0.75
C ARG A 28 -0.92 -3.38 -0.88
N HIS A 29 -2.18 -3.65 -1.17
CA HIS A 29 -2.70 -5.01 -1.36
C HIS A 29 -2.09 -5.68 -2.60
N CYS A 30 -1.94 -4.95 -3.71
CA CYS A 30 -1.24 -5.44 -4.90
C CYS A 30 0.23 -5.77 -4.61
N ALA A 31 0.87 -5.01 -3.71
CA ALA A 31 2.24 -5.26 -3.27
C ALA A 31 2.36 -6.33 -2.17
N GLY A 32 1.26 -6.95 -1.72
CA GLY A 32 1.30 -7.96 -0.64
C GLY A 32 1.81 -7.43 0.70
N CYS A 33 1.73 -6.12 0.93
CA CYS A 33 2.31 -5.45 2.09
C CYS A 33 1.29 -5.25 3.21
N THR A 34 1.75 -5.33 4.46
CA THR A 34 1.03 -4.77 5.61
C THR A 34 1.10 -3.25 5.59
N GLN A 35 0.20 -2.57 6.31
CA GLN A 35 0.26 -1.11 6.46
C GLN A 35 1.61 -0.64 7.02
N ALA A 36 2.20 -1.38 7.96
CA ALA A 36 3.51 -1.03 8.52
C ALA A 36 4.63 -1.11 7.47
N GLN A 37 4.66 -2.19 6.68
CA GLN A 37 5.63 -2.35 5.59
C GLN A 37 5.48 -1.26 4.54
N PHE A 38 4.25 -0.99 4.12
CA PHE A 38 3.98 0.02 3.09
C PHE A 38 4.23 1.45 3.58
N ALA A 39 3.97 1.73 4.85
CA ALA A 39 4.34 3.00 5.47
C ALA A 39 5.87 3.20 5.45
N GLY A 40 6.64 2.14 5.70
CA GLY A 40 8.10 2.14 5.57
C GLY A 40 8.55 2.46 4.14
N ILE A 41 7.92 1.84 3.13
CA ILE A 41 8.20 2.12 1.71
C ILE A 41 7.90 3.58 1.36
N LEU A 42 6.82 4.14 1.90
CA LEU A 42 6.41 5.53 1.68
C LEU A 42 7.16 6.55 2.55
N GLY A 43 8.02 6.10 3.47
CA GLY A 43 8.73 6.98 4.40
C GLY A 43 7.81 7.72 5.38
N VAL A 44 6.67 7.14 5.74
CA VAL A 44 5.70 7.71 6.68
C VAL A 44 5.43 6.79 7.87
N SER A 45 4.81 7.31 8.92
CA SER A 45 4.38 6.47 10.04
C SER A 45 3.16 5.62 9.70
N PHE A 46 3.03 4.46 10.35
CA PHE A 46 1.84 3.60 10.26
C PHE A 46 0.54 4.39 10.49
N SER A 47 0.49 5.24 11.53
CA SER A 47 -0.69 6.04 11.86
C SER A 47 -1.06 7.03 10.76
N THR A 48 -0.06 7.56 10.04
CA THR A 48 -0.28 8.46 8.90
C THR A 48 -0.91 7.69 7.75
N LEU A 49 -0.34 6.54 7.39
CA LEU A 49 -0.90 5.67 6.37
C LEU A 49 -2.33 5.22 6.71
N ASN A 50 -2.57 4.81 7.97
CA ASN A 50 -3.89 4.38 8.41
C ASN A 50 -4.94 5.51 8.31
N ARG A 51 -4.58 6.76 8.65
CA ARG A 51 -5.48 7.91 8.44
C ARG A 51 -5.73 8.19 6.96
N TRP A 52 -4.73 7.99 6.10
CA TRP A 52 -4.91 8.13 4.66
C TRP A 52 -5.83 7.06 4.10
N GLU A 53 -5.58 5.78 4.36
CA GLU A 53 -6.39 4.69 3.84
C GLU A 53 -7.86 4.80 4.30
N ASN A 54 -8.12 5.29 5.50
CA ASN A 54 -9.49 5.45 6.03
C ASN A 54 -10.14 6.80 5.69
N GLY A 55 -9.53 7.64 4.84
CA GLY A 55 -10.12 8.92 4.44
C GLY A 55 -10.11 10.01 5.53
N HIS A 56 -9.45 9.77 6.66
CA HIS A 56 -9.44 10.67 7.82
C HIS A 56 -8.47 11.85 7.65
N MET A 57 -7.55 11.81 6.69
CA MET A 57 -6.55 12.85 6.48
C MET A 57 -6.07 12.90 5.04
N GLN A 58 -5.95 14.10 4.47
CA GLN A 58 -5.41 14.33 3.14
C GLN A 58 -3.87 14.14 3.11
N PRO A 59 -3.31 13.30 2.21
CA PRO A 59 -1.88 13.29 1.93
C PRO A 59 -1.40 14.66 1.42
N SER A 60 -0.23 15.10 1.89
CA SER A 60 0.39 16.33 1.40
C SER A 60 0.83 16.18 -0.07
N PRO A 61 1.02 17.27 -0.83
CA PRO A 61 1.52 17.19 -2.21
C PRO A 61 2.83 16.40 -2.35
N LEU A 62 3.72 16.48 -1.34
CA LEU A 62 4.95 15.70 -1.30
C LEU A 62 4.66 14.19 -1.13
N ALA A 63 3.73 13.85 -0.24
CA ALA A 63 3.31 12.47 -0.05
C ALA A 63 2.66 11.88 -1.31
N VAL A 64 1.86 12.66 -2.04
CA VAL A 64 1.29 12.23 -3.33
C VAL A 64 2.40 11.90 -4.33
N ARG A 65 3.44 12.73 -4.42
CA ARG A 65 4.61 12.45 -5.29
C ARG A 65 5.36 11.19 -4.86
N GLN A 66 5.45 10.91 -3.55
CA GLN A 66 6.07 9.69 -3.06
C GLN A 66 5.27 8.45 -3.46
N VAL A 67 3.93 8.50 -3.35
CA VAL A 67 3.04 7.43 -3.82
C VAL A 67 3.19 7.21 -5.32
N GLU A 68 3.28 8.28 -6.12
CA GLU A 68 3.56 8.23 -7.56
C GLU A 68 4.89 7.54 -7.88
N SER A 69 5.95 7.83 -7.12
CA SER A 69 7.26 7.18 -7.27
C SER A 69 7.19 5.69 -6.98
N VAL A 70 6.59 5.31 -5.85
CA VAL A 70 6.45 3.89 -5.45
C VAL A 70 5.63 3.11 -6.47
N LEU A 71 4.57 3.71 -7.02
CA LEU A 71 3.81 3.13 -8.12
C LEU A 71 4.68 2.90 -9.36
N ALA A 72 5.52 3.86 -9.74
CA ALA A 72 6.43 3.71 -10.87
C ALA A 72 7.45 2.57 -10.66
N ASP A 73 7.97 2.42 -9.44
CA ASP A 73 8.95 1.39 -9.09
C ASP A 73 8.32 -0.01 -9.08
N LEU A 74 7.10 -0.16 -8.54
CA LEU A 74 6.34 -1.41 -8.57
C LEU A 74 6.03 -1.89 -10.00
N ARG A 75 6.01 -0.98 -10.99
CA ARG A 75 5.88 -1.38 -12.41
C ARG A 75 7.14 -2.02 -12.98
N GLN A 76 8.31 -1.68 -12.42
CA GLN A 76 9.61 -2.11 -12.93
C GLN A 76 10.10 -3.37 -12.21
N SER A 77 9.67 -3.62 -10.97
CA SER A 77 10.07 -4.80 -10.20
C SER A 77 8.87 -5.58 -9.65
N PRO A 78 8.49 -6.71 -10.26
CA PRO A 78 7.51 -7.65 -9.67
C PRO A 78 8.06 -8.40 -8.44
N ASP A 79 9.31 -8.17 -8.05
CA ASP A 79 10.05 -8.94 -7.04
C ASP A 79 9.80 -8.46 -5.59
N LEU A 80 9.18 -7.30 -5.39
CA LEU A 80 8.77 -6.84 -4.06
C LEU A 80 7.66 -7.70 -3.43
N ALA A 81 7.14 -8.69 -4.16
CA ALA A 81 6.20 -9.70 -3.67
C ALA A 81 6.85 -10.78 -2.77
N VAL A 82 8.19 -10.88 -2.71
CA VAL A 82 8.90 -11.98 -2.04
C VAL A 82 9.66 -11.49 -0.81
N GLN A 83 8.99 -10.86 0.16
CA GLN A 83 9.61 -10.65 1.48
C GLN A 83 8.66 -10.46 2.67
N SER A 84 7.45 -11.03 2.63
CA SER A 84 6.76 -11.40 3.88
C SER A 84 7.13 -12.82 4.27
N GLY A 85 8.40 -12.99 4.61
CA GLY A 85 8.81 -13.97 5.60
C GLY A 85 8.18 -13.60 6.94
N ASN A 86 6.92 -13.95 7.14
CA ASN A 86 6.41 -14.21 8.47
C ASN A 86 5.44 -15.39 8.48
N LYS A 87 6.03 -16.54 8.16
CA LYS A 87 5.68 -17.86 8.70
C LYS A 87 5.82 -17.82 10.25
N ALA A 88 5.00 -17.03 10.93
CA ALA A 88 4.93 -17.01 12.40
C ALA A 88 3.56 -16.61 12.97
N LEU A 89 2.56 -16.26 12.15
CA LEU A 89 1.22 -15.90 12.64
C LEU A 89 0.14 -16.97 12.44
N LEU A 90 0.51 -18.18 11.97
CA LEU A 90 -0.35 -19.37 12.00
C LEU A 90 -0.12 -20.23 13.27
N LYS A 91 0.34 -19.61 14.37
CA LYS A 91 0.41 -20.25 15.70
C LYS A 91 -0.51 -19.61 16.75
N LYS A 92 -1.53 -18.82 16.33
CA LYS A 92 -2.49 -18.18 17.24
C LYS A 92 -3.95 -18.67 17.12
N HIS A 93 -4.23 -19.69 16.29
CA HIS A 93 -5.50 -20.43 16.32
C HIS A 93 -5.34 -21.89 16.74
N GLY A 94 -4.28 -22.19 17.49
CA GLY A 94 -4.13 -23.43 18.25
C GLY A 94 -3.81 -23.05 19.70
N SER A 95 -4.67 -23.45 20.63
CA SER A 95 -4.60 -23.19 22.08
C SER A 95 -5.35 -21.96 22.60
N GLN A 96 -6.67 -22.08 22.64
CA GLN A 96 -7.38 -21.86 23.90
C GLN A 96 -7.90 -23.23 24.31
N GLY A 97 -7.14 -23.92 25.14
CA GLY A 97 -7.71 -24.94 26.01
C GLY A 97 -8.34 -24.25 27.19
N SER A 98 -9.62 -24.49 27.41
CA SER A 98 -10.13 -25.00 28.68
C SER A 98 -11.50 -25.61 28.46
#